data_AF-A0A7W2Q0X5-F1
#
_entry.id   AF-A0A7W2Q0X5-F1
#
_cell.length_a   1.000
_cell.length_b   1.000
_cell.length_c   1.000
_cell.angle_alpha   90.00
_cell.angle_beta   90.00
_cell.angle_gamma   90.00
#
_symmetry.space_group_name_H-M   'P 1'
#
loop_
_entity.id
_entity.type
_entity.pdbx_description
1 polymer ?
#
loop_
_entity_poly.entity_id
_entity_poly.type
_entity_poly.pdbx_seq_one_letter_code
_entity_poly.pdbx_strand_id
1 'polypeptide(L)'
;MSSSKTQQLETMAALIKSTFKPAEIAQLIEMIRPAFDGAELSSEEFAALINRLTNARIGRGRPLGEKSIAAARLILVQGASHAEAARELDMNLGQIGQLIKRLREHMADPD
;
A
#
# COMPACT_ATOMS: atom_id res chain seq x y z
N MET A 1 4.50 26.83 -9.06
CA MET A 1 5.90 26.50 -9.46
C MET A 1 6.20 24.98 -9.46
N SER A 2 5.25 24.10 -9.78
CA SER A 2 5.46 22.63 -9.65
C SER A 2 5.92 21.91 -10.94
N SER A 3 6.04 22.60 -12.09
CA SER A 3 6.26 21.96 -13.39
C SER A 3 7.65 21.33 -13.57
N SER A 4 8.67 21.85 -12.89
CA SER A 4 10.06 21.42 -13.07
C SER A 4 10.35 20.03 -12.48
N LYS A 5 9.77 19.69 -11.32
CA LYS A 5 9.95 18.37 -10.70
C LYS A 5 9.29 17.25 -11.52
N THR A 6 8.10 17.50 -12.05
CA THR A 6 7.40 16.50 -12.88
C THR A 6 8.16 16.20 -14.16
N GLN A 7 8.67 17.22 -14.86
CA GLN A 7 9.50 17.03 -16.05
C GLN A 7 10.81 16.28 -15.75
N GLN A 8 11.43 16.53 -14.60
CA GLN A 8 12.61 15.78 -14.16
C GLN A 8 12.28 14.29 -13.95
N LEU A 9 11.15 13.99 -13.30
CA LEU A 9 10.70 12.60 -13.09
C LEU A 9 10.39 11.90 -14.42
N GLU A 10 9.74 12.59 -15.37
CA GLU A 10 9.47 12.05 -16.71
C GLU A 10 10.76 11.73 -17.47
N THR A 11 11.76 12.61 -17.39
CA THR A 11 13.07 12.41 -18.01
C THR A 11 13.80 11.22 -17.40
N MET A 12 13.78 11.09 -16.07
CA MET A 12 14.36 9.93 -15.38
C MET A 12 13.63 8.63 -15.75
N ALA A 13 12.30 8.66 -15.83
CA ALA A 13 11.51 7.50 -16.22
C ALA A 13 11.82 7.03 -17.65
N ALA A 14 12.01 7.98 -18.59
CA ALA A 14 12.42 7.67 -19.96
C ALA A 14 13.81 7.03 -20.00
N LEU A 15 14.76 7.56 -19.21
CA LEU A 15 16.10 6.98 -19.12
C LEU A 15 16.05 5.54 -18.59
N ILE A 16 15.34 5.30 -17.48
CA ILE A 16 15.18 3.96 -16.89
C ILE A 16 14.61 2.97 -17.92
N LYS A 17 13.57 3.36 -18.66
CA LYS A 17 12.95 2.52 -19.71
C LYS A 17 13.88 2.22 -20.88
N SER A 18 14.83 3.11 -21.18
CA SER A 18 15.81 2.89 -22.25
C SER A 18 17.01 2.05 -21.82
N THR A 19 17.34 2.05 -20.52
CA THR A 19 18.54 1.39 -19.98
C THR A 19 18.27 -0.02 -19.47
N PHE A 20 17.09 -0.29 -18.91
CA PHE A 20 16.77 -1.55 -18.24
C PHE A 20 15.65 -2.32 -18.94
N LYS A 21 15.74 -3.66 -18.92
CA LYS A 21 14.66 -4.54 -19.39
C LYS A 21 13.48 -4.49 -18.41
N PRO A 22 12.25 -4.80 -18.86
CA PRO A 22 11.08 -4.82 -17.97
C PRO A 22 11.26 -5.65 -16.69
N ALA A 23 11.94 -6.80 -16.78
CA ALA A 23 12.21 -7.64 -15.61
C ALA A 23 13.20 -7.00 -14.61
N GLU A 24 14.21 -6.30 -15.11
CA GLU A 24 15.21 -5.59 -14.29
C GLU A 24 14.58 -4.35 -13.63
N ILE A 25 13.68 -3.66 -14.34
CA ILE A 25 12.87 -2.57 -13.77
C ILE A 25 12.00 -3.09 -12.63
N ALA A 26 11.37 -4.27 -12.79
CA ALA A 26 10.56 -4.88 -11.72
C ALA A 26 11.42 -5.20 -10.48
N GLN A 27 12.64 -5.71 -10.66
CA GLN A 27 13.57 -5.94 -9.55
C GLN A 27 14.02 -4.64 -8.88
N LEU A 28 14.35 -3.62 -9.66
CA LEU A 28 14.70 -2.29 -9.15
C LEU A 28 13.57 -1.70 -8.31
N ILE A 29 12.32 -1.79 -8.78
CA ILE A 29 11.14 -1.32 -8.05
C ILE A 29 11.01 -2.01 -6.69
N GLU A 30 11.22 -3.33 -6.63
CA GLU A 30 11.17 -4.06 -5.36
C GLU A 30 12.33 -3.68 -4.43
N MET A 31 13.54 -3.45 -4.96
CA MET A 31 14.71 -3.04 -4.17
C MET A 31 14.61 -1.61 -3.60
N ILE A 32 14.06 -0.67 -4.39
CA ILE A 32 13.93 0.74 -3.99
C ILE A 32 12.58 1.05 -3.37
N ARG A 33 11.69 0.04 -3.25
CA ARG A 33 10.44 0.20 -2.52
C ARG A 33 10.81 0.69 -1.12
N PRO A 34 10.26 1.82 -0.65
CA PRO A 34 10.51 2.28 0.70
C PRO A 34 10.16 1.17 1.68
N ALA A 35 11.17 0.64 2.37
CA ALA A 35 10.98 -0.18 3.56
C ALA A 35 10.95 0.81 4.72
N PHE A 36 9.76 1.24 5.11
CA PHE A 36 9.63 1.99 6.35
C PHE A 36 9.63 1.00 7.51
N ASP A 37 10.32 1.32 8.61
CA ASP A 37 10.42 0.48 9.83
C ASP A 37 9.05 0.18 10.49
N GLY A 38 7.96 0.74 9.97
CA GLY A 38 6.59 0.51 10.42
C GLY A 38 5.84 -0.59 9.67
N ALA A 39 6.48 -1.37 8.79
CA ALA A 39 5.83 -2.50 8.13
C ALA A 39 5.48 -3.60 9.16
N GLU A 40 4.22 -3.99 9.21
CA GLU A 40 3.69 -4.99 10.14
C GLU A 40 3.49 -6.36 9.48
N LEU A 41 3.39 -6.39 8.15
CA LEU A 41 3.10 -7.59 7.36
C LEU A 41 3.97 -7.65 6.10
N SER A 42 4.39 -8.85 5.72
CA SER A 42 4.85 -9.12 4.37
C SER A 42 3.71 -8.99 3.34
N SER A 43 4.07 -8.90 2.06
CA SER A 43 3.07 -8.87 0.98
C SER A 43 2.21 -10.14 0.93
N GLU A 44 2.78 -11.29 1.33
CA GLU A 44 2.09 -12.58 1.36
C GLU A 44 1.10 -12.66 2.52
N GLU A 45 1.52 -12.28 3.73
CA GLU A 45 0.63 -12.24 4.90
C GLU A 45 -0.51 -11.25 4.71
N PHE A 46 -0.25 -10.11 4.06
CA PHE A 46 -1.30 -9.17 3.69
C PHE A 46 -2.31 -9.76 2.70
N ALA A 47 -1.83 -10.49 1.68
CA ALA A 47 -2.72 -11.16 0.73
C ALA A 47 -3.59 -12.22 1.43
N ALA A 48 -3.03 -13.00 2.36
CA ALA A 48 -3.76 -13.96 3.17
C ALA A 48 -4.81 -13.26 4.06
N LEU A 49 -4.48 -12.13 4.69
CA LEU A 49 -5.42 -11.32 5.47
C LEU A 49 -6.60 -10.83 4.63
N ILE A 50 -6.36 -10.23 3.46
CA ILE A 50 -7.43 -9.73 2.58
C ILE A 50 -8.31 -10.88 2.08
N ASN A 51 -7.71 -12.02 1.70
CA ASN A 51 -8.46 -13.21 1.31
C ASN A 51 -9.33 -13.73 2.44
N ARG A 52 -8.79 -13.81 3.67
CA ARG A 52 -9.56 -14.18 4.85
C ARG A 52 -10.72 -13.22 5.08
N LEU A 53 -10.51 -11.91 5.03
CA LEU A 53 -11.58 -10.91 5.21
C LEU A 53 -12.64 -10.94 4.10
N THR A 54 -12.27 -11.34 2.89
CA THR A 54 -13.19 -11.46 1.75
C THR A 54 -14.02 -12.75 1.83
N ASN A 55 -13.40 -13.84 2.29
CA ASN A 55 -14.01 -15.17 2.36
C ASN A 55 -14.75 -15.42 3.68
N ALA A 56 -14.30 -14.79 4.76
CA ALA A 56 -14.96 -14.82 6.05
C ALA A 56 -16.28 -14.04 5.91
N ARG A 57 -17.38 -14.78 5.72
CA ARG A 57 -18.77 -14.30 5.82
C ARG A 57 -19.11 -13.84 7.26
N ILE A 58 -18.23 -13.10 7.92
CA ILE A 58 -18.46 -12.58 9.26
C ILE A 58 -19.36 -11.35 9.12
N GLY A 59 -20.67 -11.59 9.23
CA GLY A 59 -21.68 -10.63 9.66
C GLY A 59 -21.68 -9.25 8.98
N ARG A 60 -22.54 -9.08 7.96
CA ARG A 60 -23.07 -7.77 7.48
C ARG A 60 -22.06 -6.69 7.02
N GLY A 61 -20.74 -6.92 7.07
CA GLY A 61 -19.74 -5.95 6.62
C GLY A 61 -19.60 -5.92 5.09
N ARG A 62 -19.61 -4.72 4.50
CA ARG A 62 -19.32 -4.52 3.07
C ARG A 62 -17.85 -4.91 2.80
N PRO A 63 -17.53 -5.57 1.66
CA PRO A 63 -16.16 -5.83 1.25
C PRO A 63 -15.30 -4.55 1.28
N LEU A 64 -14.03 -4.70 1.61
CA LEU A 64 -13.07 -3.60 1.51
C LEU A 64 -13.02 -3.09 0.07
N GLY A 65 -13.20 -1.77 -0.11
CA GLY A 65 -13.03 -1.15 -1.41
C GLY A 65 -11.55 -1.06 -1.80
N GLU A 66 -11.28 -0.94 -3.10
CA GLU A 66 -9.91 -0.87 -3.65
C GLU A 66 -9.03 0.18 -2.98
N LYS A 67 -9.56 1.40 -2.73
CA LYS A 67 -8.83 2.46 -2.00
C LYS A 67 -8.45 2.05 -0.58
N SER A 68 -9.32 1.31 0.12
CA SER A 68 -9.02 0.82 1.47
C SER A 68 -7.94 -0.27 1.44
N ILE A 69 -7.98 -1.16 0.44
CA ILE A 69 -6.94 -2.18 0.26
C ILE A 69 -5.60 -1.50 -0.06
N ALA A 70 -5.59 -0.48 -0.91
CA ALA A 70 -4.40 0.30 -1.22
C ALA A 70 -3.83 1.02 0.02
N ALA A 71 -4.69 1.68 0.81
CA ALA A 71 -4.26 2.36 2.04
C ALA A 71 -3.67 1.40 3.06
N ALA A 72 -4.32 0.24 3.25
CA ALA A 72 -3.83 -0.81 4.13
C ALA A 72 -2.49 -1.38 3.67
N ARG A 73 -2.29 -1.54 2.35
CA ARG A 73 -1.00 -1.98 1.80
C ARG A 73 0.11 -0.95 2.01
N LEU A 74 -0.17 0.34 1.79
CA LEU A 74 0.82 1.40 2.06
C LEU A 74 1.29 1.38 3.52
N ILE A 75 0.37 1.18 4.46
CA ILE A 75 0.68 1.25 5.89
C ILE A 75 1.24 -0.08 6.41
N LEU A 76 0.52 -1.19 6.23
CA LEU A 76 0.88 -2.46 6.86
C LEU A 76 2.01 -3.19 6.15
N VAL A 77 2.20 -2.98 4.84
CA VAL A 77 3.22 -3.70 4.05
C VAL A 77 4.41 -2.82 3.73
N GLN A 78 4.17 -1.55 3.40
CA GLN A 78 5.26 -0.63 3.05
C GLN A 78 5.73 0.16 4.27
N GLY A 79 4.93 0.25 5.33
CA GLY A 79 5.24 0.95 6.59
C GLY A 79 5.00 2.46 6.52
N ALA A 80 4.26 2.96 5.54
CA ALA A 80 3.93 4.37 5.43
C ALA A 80 3.13 4.85 6.66
N SER A 81 3.31 6.10 7.05
CA SER A 81 2.48 6.71 8.08
C SER A 81 1.03 6.89 7.60
N HIS A 82 0.09 7.02 8.54
CA HIS A 82 -1.30 7.34 8.21
C HIS A 82 -1.44 8.62 7.37
N ALA A 83 -0.60 9.63 7.62
CA ALA A 83 -0.63 10.90 6.90
C ALA A 83 -0.13 10.77 5.46
N GLU A 84 0.90 9.96 5.22
CA GLU A 84 1.39 9.69 3.87
C GLU A 84 0.35 8.94 3.05
N ALA A 85 -0.25 7.88 3.61
CA ALA A 85 -1.31 7.14 2.93
C ALA A 85 -2.57 7.98 2.68
N ALA A 86 -2.94 8.86 3.62
CA ALA A 86 -4.06 9.80 3.46
C ALA A 86 -3.83 10.74 2.27
N ARG A 87 -2.63 11.30 2.18
CA ARG A 87 -2.24 12.21 1.10
C ARG A 87 -2.14 11.51 -0.24
N GLU A 88 -1.55 10.31 -0.27
CA GLU A 88 -1.33 9.55 -1.51
C GLU A 88 -2.66 9.11 -2.16
N LEU A 89 -3.64 8.72 -1.35
CA LEU A 89 -4.90 8.14 -1.84
C LEU A 89 -6.10 9.09 -1.78
N ASP A 90 -5.85 10.33 -1.38
CA ASP A 90 -6.87 11.36 -1.14
C ASP A 90 -7.99 10.83 -0.22
N MET A 91 -7.57 10.35 0.95
CA MET A 91 -8.43 9.75 1.96
C MET A 91 -8.40 10.53 3.26
N ASN A 92 -9.51 10.54 4.00
CA ASN A 92 -9.56 11.16 5.31
C ASN A 92 -8.73 10.35 6.33
N LEU A 93 -7.89 11.04 7.11
CA LEU A 93 -7.05 10.45 8.16
C LEU A 93 -7.83 9.58 9.16
N GLY A 94 -9.04 9.99 9.55
CA GLY A 94 -9.91 9.24 10.45
C GLY A 94 -10.44 7.95 9.82
N GLN A 95 -10.76 7.97 8.52
CA GLN A 95 -11.16 6.77 7.78
C GLN A 95 -10.00 5.76 7.71
N ILE A 96 -8.77 6.25 7.49
CA ILE A 96 -7.56 5.42 7.52
C ILE A 96 -7.34 4.85 8.92
N GLY A 97 -7.41 5.67 9.97
CA GLY A 97 -7.20 5.20 11.35
C GLY A 97 -8.20 4.11 11.76
N GLN A 98 -9.48 4.27 11.41
CA GLN A 98 -10.51 3.27 11.70
C GLN A 98 -10.31 1.99 10.87
N LEU A 99 -9.90 2.11 9.61
CA LEU A 99 -9.57 0.98 8.74
C LEU A 99 -8.43 0.15 9.34
N ILE A 100 -7.29 0.79 9.65
CA ILE A 100 -6.11 0.10 10.16
C ILE A 100 -6.39 -0.54 11.53
N LYS A 101 -7.12 0.15 12.41
CA LYS A 101 -7.54 -0.42 13.70
C LYS A 101 -8.31 -1.73 13.49
N ARG A 102 -9.31 -1.74 12.61
CA ARG A 102 -10.12 -2.94 12.31
C ARG A 102 -9.27 -4.07 11.74
N LEU A 103 -8.33 -3.77 10.86
CA LEU A 103 -7.45 -4.78 10.28
C LEU A 103 -6.53 -5.41 11.33
N ARG A 104 -5.96 -4.61 12.24
CA ARG A 104 -5.15 -5.12 13.35
C ARG A 104 -5.96 -5.97 14.33
N GLU A 105 -7.23 -5.64 14.58
CA GLU A 105 -8.14 -6.48 15.37
C GLU A 105 -8.29 -7.89 14.73
N HIS A 106 -8.47 -7.95 13.40
CA HIS A 106 -8.52 -9.24 12.69
C HIS A 106 -7.17 -9.97 12.63
N MET A 107 -6.04 -9.26 12.71
CA MET A 107 -4.72 -9.90 12.83
C MET A 107 -4.52 -10.54 14.20
N ALA A 108 -5.03 -9.90 15.26
CA ALA A 108 -4.91 -10.37 16.65
C ALA A 108 -5.89 -11.49 17.01
N ASP A 109 -7.02 -11.59 16.30
CA ASP A 109 -8.01 -12.66 16.47
C ASP A 109 -8.01 -13.58 15.22
N PRO A 110 -7.03 -14.49 15.10
CA PRO A 110 -7.07 -15.55 14.12
C PRO A 110 -8.08 -16.60 14.59
N ASP A 111 -9.31 -16.54 14.07
CA ASP A 111 -10.32 -17.60 14.20
C ASP A 111 -9.70 -19.02 14.19
#